data_AF-A0A8T3XNU8-F1
#
_entry.id   AF-A0A8T3XNU8-F1
#
_cell.length_a   1.000
_cell.length_b   1.000
_cell.length_c   1.000
_cell.angle_alpha   90.00
_cell.angle_beta   90.00
_cell.angle_gamma   90.00
#
_symmetry.space_group_name_H-M   'P 1'
#
loop_
_entity.id
_entity.type
_entity.pdbx_description
1 polymer ?
#
loop_
_entity_poly.entity_id
_entity_poly.type
_entity_poly.pdbx_seq_one_letter_code
_entity_poly.pdbx_strand_id
1 'polypeptide(L)'
;MGDVTDYIDKVKRFYKYTPYEIRGLVISILVIAFIISFKEWGTKNFDLAIGMFNLFNSILIVALSILVHDTGQRLWGLTMGYRVEFKMWTFGLVAALLIAFVSNGNLWLIVPAGFMIHHLAGPRLGWFRYGLNYFGQAMIALAGPLFSLMLIILFKLLGVFSSNPLIEKAIIFNVIYAITCLLPIPPLDGSKIYFGSRMLYAFSLPAIVVSAILMITNVPIFLALVISFLIGITLWLVYYISFENRAYLGPK
;
A
#
# COMPACT_ATOMS: atom_id res chain seq x y z
N MET A 1 -15.20 -31.87 12.45
CA MET A 1 -15.35 -30.66 11.60
C MET A 1 -14.94 -29.42 12.41
N GLY A 2 -13.74 -29.45 13.01
CA GLY A 2 -13.20 -28.41 13.89
C GLY A 2 -11.92 -27.75 13.38
N ASP A 3 -11.50 -28.09 12.15
CA ASP A 3 -10.13 -27.84 11.67
C ASP A 3 -9.92 -26.49 10.97
N VAL A 4 -10.97 -25.70 10.74
CA VAL A 4 -10.87 -24.41 9.99
C VAL A 4 -10.60 -23.22 10.91
N THR A 5 -10.29 -23.45 12.19
CA THR A 5 -9.92 -22.39 13.13
C THR A 5 -8.46 -21.99 13.00
N ASP A 6 -7.57 -22.94 12.71
CA ASP A 6 -6.13 -22.69 12.65
C ASP A 6 -5.77 -21.76 11.48
N TYR A 7 -5.05 -20.69 11.82
CA TYR A 7 -4.55 -19.72 10.85
C TYR A 7 -3.61 -20.36 9.83
N ILE A 8 -2.80 -21.32 10.26
CA ILE A 8 -1.84 -22.00 9.38
C ILE A 8 -2.58 -22.80 8.29
N ASP A 9 -3.67 -23.47 8.64
CA ASP A 9 -4.51 -24.18 7.67
C ASP A 9 -5.17 -23.21 6.68
N LYS A 10 -5.69 -22.06 7.16
CA LYS A 10 -6.26 -21.02 6.29
C LYS A 10 -5.25 -20.52 5.26
N VAL A 11 -4.01 -20.24 5.69
CA VAL A 11 -2.94 -19.82 4.79
C VAL A 11 -2.66 -20.91 3.75
N LYS A 12 -2.45 -22.17 4.18
CA LYS A 12 -2.17 -23.28 3.26
C LYS A 12 -3.26 -23.49 2.21
N ARG A 13 -4.53 -23.31 2.57
CA ARG A 13 -5.67 -23.57 1.67
C ARG A 13 -6.01 -22.39 0.76
N PHE A 14 -6.03 -21.17 1.31
CA PHE A 14 -6.63 -20.01 0.65
C PHE A 14 -5.61 -18.97 0.17
N TYR A 15 -4.33 -19.08 0.55
CA TYR A 15 -3.26 -18.25 0.01
C TYR A 15 -2.84 -18.77 -1.38
N LYS A 16 -3.68 -18.50 -2.39
CA LYS A 16 -3.42 -18.89 -3.79
C LYS A 16 -3.70 -17.73 -4.72
N TYR A 17 -2.75 -17.47 -5.62
CA TYR A 17 -2.90 -16.53 -6.71
C TYR A 17 -3.59 -17.19 -7.88
N THR A 18 -4.56 -16.50 -8.48
CA THR A 18 -5.13 -16.93 -9.75
C THR A 18 -4.21 -16.55 -10.92
N PRO A 19 -4.25 -17.26 -12.07
CA PRO A 19 -3.45 -16.90 -13.24
C PRO A 19 -3.71 -15.46 -13.73
N TYR A 20 -4.93 -14.96 -13.55
CA TYR A 20 -5.31 -13.59 -13.88
C TYR A 20 -4.66 -12.56 -12.95
N GLU A 21 -4.60 -12.86 -11.64
CA GLU A 21 -3.88 -12.03 -10.66
C GLU A 21 -2.39 -11.97 -10.99
N ILE A 22 -1.76 -13.11 -11.28
CA ILE A 22 -0.33 -13.16 -11.61
C ILE A 22 -0.04 -12.31 -12.86
N ARG A 23 -0.86 -12.45 -13.92
CA ARG A 23 -0.73 -11.62 -15.12
C ARG A 23 -0.85 -10.13 -14.81
N GLY A 24 -1.88 -9.75 -14.03
CA GLY A 24 -2.06 -8.36 -13.62
C GLY A 24 -0.88 -7.83 -12.80
N LEU A 25 -0.37 -8.63 -11.87
CA LEU A 25 0.73 -8.28 -10.99
C LEU A 25 2.03 -8.08 -11.79
N VAL A 26 2.35 -8.98 -12.73
CA VAL A 26 3.52 -8.83 -13.62
C VAL A 26 3.40 -7.57 -14.47
N ILE A 27 2.24 -7.30 -15.07
CA ILE A 27 2.02 -6.09 -15.88
C ILE A 27 2.20 -4.83 -15.03
N SER A 28 1.58 -4.77 -13.84
CA SER A 28 1.72 -3.63 -12.92
C SER A 28 3.19 -3.40 -12.53
N ILE A 29 3.95 -4.46 -12.22
CA ILE A 29 5.38 -4.36 -11.88
C ILE A 29 6.15 -3.77 -13.05
N LEU A 30 5.99 -4.31 -14.25
CA LEU A 30 6.75 -3.88 -15.42
C LEU A 30 6.48 -2.42 -15.79
N VAL A 31 5.21 -2.02 -15.77
CA VAL A 31 4.82 -0.63 -16.10
C VAL A 31 5.37 0.35 -15.06
N ILE A 32 5.24 0.05 -13.77
CA ILE A 32 5.73 0.94 -12.71
C ILE A 32 7.26 0.98 -12.67
N ALA A 33 7.93 -0.15 -12.87
CA ALA A 33 9.39 -0.20 -12.95
C ALA A 33 9.92 0.60 -14.15
N PHE A 34 9.20 0.60 -15.26
CA PHE A 34 9.51 1.44 -16.41
C PHE A 34 9.35 2.93 -16.06
N ILE A 35 8.26 3.33 -15.41
CA ILE A 35 8.03 4.72 -14.98
C ILE A 35 9.17 5.24 -14.09
N ILE A 36 9.62 4.43 -13.14
CA ILE A 36 10.68 4.81 -12.20
C ILE A 36 12.05 4.88 -12.90
N SER A 37 12.32 3.95 -13.80
CA SER A 37 13.59 3.95 -14.53
C SER A 37 13.65 5.01 -15.63
N PHE A 38 12.52 5.59 -16.05
CA PHE A 38 12.38 6.45 -17.24
C PHE A 38 13.44 7.56 -17.35
N LYS A 39 13.73 8.26 -16.25
CA LYS A 39 14.71 9.36 -16.22
C LYS A 39 16.18 8.90 -16.26
N GLU A 40 16.42 7.62 -16.01
CA GLU A 40 17.76 7.06 -15.77
C GLU A 40 18.34 6.30 -16.98
N TRP A 41 17.80 6.52 -18.19
CA TRP A 41 18.29 5.91 -19.44
C TRP A 41 19.46 6.69 -20.08
N GLY A 42 20.09 7.57 -19.30
CA GLY A 42 21.22 8.40 -19.71
C GLY A 42 20.95 9.89 -19.45
N THR A 43 21.84 10.55 -18.72
CA THR A 43 21.66 11.95 -18.30
C THR A 43 21.88 12.96 -19.42
N LYS A 44 22.86 12.72 -20.30
CA LYS A 44 23.22 13.63 -21.41
C LYS A 44 23.05 12.99 -22.78
N ASN A 45 23.38 11.70 -22.90
CA ASN A 45 23.18 10.88 -24.09
C ASN A 45 22.46 9.61 -23.67
N PHE A 46 21.61 9.10 -24.55
CA PHE A 46 20.92 7.84 -24.36
C PHE A 46 21.92 6.67 -24.30
N ASP A 47 21.89 5.90 -23.22
CA ASP A 47 22.72 4.71 -23.02
C ASP A 47 21.82 3.52 -22.66
N LEU A 48 21.73 2.58 -23.61
CA LEU A 48 20.93 1.36 -23.46
C LEU A 48 21.41 0.47 -22.31
N ALA A 49 22.72 0.36 -22.08
CA ALA A 49 23.25 -0.53 -21.06
C ALA A 49 22.91 -0.02 -19.66
N ILE A 50 23.07 1.30 -19.44
CA ILE A 50 22.71 1.96 -18.18
C ILE A 50 21.19 1.90 -17.96
N GLY A 51 20.40 2.20 -18.99
CA GLY A 51 18.93 2.15 -18.92
C GLY A 51 18.41 0.75 -18.54
N MET A 52 18.94 -0.30 -19.17
CA MET A 52 18.53 -1.68 -18.88
C MET A 52 18.93 -2.13 -17.47
N PHE A 53 20.11 -1.72 -16.99
CA PHE A 53 20.54 -2.01 -15.61
C PHE A 53 19.62 -1.32 -14.58
N ASN A 54 19.29 -0.05 -14.80
CA ASN A 54 18.39 0.71 -13.94
C ASN A 54 16.96 0.19 -13.98
N LEU A 55 16.49 -0.25 -15.15
CA LEU A 55 15.20 -0.92 -15.31
C LEU A 55 15.16 -2.22 -14.50
N PHE A 56 16.18 -3.07 -14.59
CA PHE A 56 16.26 -4.32 -13.83
C PHE A 56 16.22 -4.05 -12.32
N ASN A 57 17.00 -3.10 -11.82
CA ASN A 57 16.96 -2.69 -10.41
C ASN A 57 15.57 -2.17 -9.99
N SER A 58 14.93 -1.40 -10.86
CA SER A 58 13.58 -0.88 -10.60
C SER A 58 12.54 -2.01 -10.57
N ILE A 59 12.66 -3.03 -11.43
CA ILE A 59 11.80 -4.23 -11.40
C ILE A 59 11.93 -4.93 -10.04
N LEU A 60 13.14 -5.13 -9.54
CA LEU A 60 13.36 -5.78 -8.24
C LEU A 60 12.72 -5.00 -7.08
N ILE A 61 12.92 -3.67 -7.05
CA ILE A 61 12.35 -2.79 -6.02
C ILE A 61 10.82 -2.85 -6.05
N VAL A 62 10.22 -2.67 -7.23
CA VAL A 62 8.76 -2.63 -7.40
C VAL A 62 8.15 -3.99 -7.10
N ALA A 63 8.75 -5.07 -7.61
CA ALA A 63 8.28 -6.42 -7.36
C ALA A 63 8.24 -6.74 -5.86
N LEU A 64 9.35 -6.51 -5.16
CA LEU A 64 9.43 -6.75 -3.72
C LEU A 64 8.39 -5.93 -2.96
N SER A 65 8.25 -4.65 -3.30
CA SER A 65 7.36 -3.73 -2.60
C SER A 65 5.87 -4.05 -2.81
N ILE A 66 5.46 -4.33 -4.05
CA ILE A 66 4.07 -4.71 -4.36
C ILE A 66 3.75 -6.08 -3.75
N LEU A 67 4.67 -7.04 -3.81
CA LEU A 67 4.46 -8.37 -3.22
C LEU A 67 4.31 -8.31 -1.70
N VAL A 68 5.15 -7.55 -0.99
CA VAL A 68 5.05 -7.37 0.46
C VAL A 68 3.72 -6.69 0.83
N HIS A 69 3.31 -5.68 0.06
CA HIS A 69 2.04 -5.00 0.26
C HIS A 69 0.82 -5.93 0.07
N ASP A 70 0.73 -6.64 -1.06
CA ASP A 70 -0.38 -7.58 -1.33
C ASP A 70 -0.39 -8.74 -0.33
N THR A 71 0.80 -9.26 0.02
CA THR A 71 0.94 -10.31 1.05
C THR A 71 0.38 -9.83 2.37
N GLY A 72 0.68 -8.61 2.79
CA GLY A 72 0.13 -8.00 4.00
C GLY A 72 -1.40 -7.95 4.02
N GLN A 73 -2.00 -7.46 2.93
CA GLN A 73 -3.46 -7.42 2.77
C GLN A 73 -4.07 -8.82 2.78
N ARG A 74 -3.44 -9.78 2.10
CA ARG A 74 -3.95 -11.15 2.00
C ARG A 74 -3.87 -11.90 3.32
N LEU A 75 -2.76 -11.80 4.04
CA LEU A 75 -2.60 -12.41 5.37
C LEU A 75 -3.63 -11.83 6.34
N TRP A 76 -3.82 -10.51 6.34
CA TRP A 76 -4.83 -9.86 7.18
C TRP A 76 -6.27 -10.20 6.76
N GLY A 77 -6.53 -10.40 5.46
CA GLY A 77 -7.82 -10.87 4.98
C GLY A 77 -8.16 -12.26 5.51
N LEU A 78 -7.18 -13.17 5.53
CA LEU A 78 -7.38 -14.55 5.99
C LEU A 78 -7.67 -14.64 7.49
N THR A 79 -7.09 -13.77 8.33
CA THR A 79 -7.45 -13.71 9.76
C THR A 79 -8.92 -13.33 9.94
N MET A 80 -9.45 -12.46 9.07
CA MET A 80 -10.84 -12.01 9.06
C MET A 80 -11.79 -12.93 8.29
N GLY A 81 -11.29 -14.04 7.72
CA GLY A 81 -12.09 -14.99 6.95
C GLY A 81 -12.51 -14.49 5.56
N TYR A 82 -11.68 -13.64 4.95
CA TYR A 82 -11.85 -13.17 3.59
C TYR A 82 -10.70 -13.64 2.70
N ARG A 83 -11.02 -13.91 1.44
CA ARG A 83 -10.02 -14.09 0.38
C ARG A 83 -9.85 -12.76 -0.35
N VAL A 84 -8.61 -12.29 -0.43
CA VAL A 84 -8.24 -11.07 -1.14
C VAL A 84 -7.67 -11.47 -2.50
N GLU A 85 -8.12 -10.84 -3.57
CA GLU A 85 -7.62 -11.04 -4.94
C GLU A 85 -7.11 -9.72 -5.51
N PHE A 86 -5.88 -9.74 -6.04
CA PHE A 86 -5.26 -8.58 -6.66
C PHE A 86 -5.98 -8.22 -7.97
N LYS A 87 -6.39 -6.95 -8.13
CA LYS A 87 -7.06 -6.47 -9.35
C LYS A 87 -6.35 -5.25 -9.89
N MET A 88 -5.59 -5.46 -10.98
CA MET A 88 -4.90 -4.41 -11.72
C MET A 88 -5.85 -3.28 -12.12
N TRP A 89 -5.41 -2.03 -11.89
CA TRP A 89 -6.15 -0.84 -12.31
C TRP A 89 -5.53 -0.26 -13.58
N THR A 90 -6.03 -0.71 -14.73
CA THR A 90 -5.52 -0.32 -16.06
C THR A 90 -5.52 1.19 -16.28
N PHE A 91 -6.60 1.88 -15.92
CA PHE A 91 -6.67 3.34 -16.06
C PHE A 91 -5.66 4.06 -15.16
N GLY A 92 -5.44 3.55 -13.94
CA GLY A 92 -4.42 4.07 -13.03
C GLY A 92 -3.00 3.93 -13.60
N LEU A 93 -2.69 2.76 -14.17
CA LEU A 93 -1.40 2.50 -14.82
C LEU A 93 -1.18 3.37 -16.06
N VAL A 94 -2.20 3.54 -16.91
CA VAL A 94 -2.11 4.40 -18.10
C VAL A 94 -1.94 5.88 -17.68
N ALA A 95 -2.69 6.35 -16.69
CA ALA A 95 -2.54 7.70 -16.17
C ALA A 95 -1.15 7.94 -15.57
N ALA A 96 -0.63 6.97 -14.82
CA ALA A 96 0.73 7.01 -14.26
C ALA A 96 1.80 7.12 -15.37
N LEU A 97 1.64 6.35 -16.45
CA LEU A 97 2.52 6.37 -17.60
C LEU A 97 2.43 7.70 -18.36
N LEU A 98 1.24 8.26 -18.58
CA LEU A 98 1.07 9.58 -19.19
C LEU A 98 1.74 10.69 -18.36
N ILE A 99 1.58 10.66 -17.03
CA ILE A 99 2.22 11.63 -16.14
C ILE A 99 3.74 11.48 -16.18
N ALA A 100 4.26 10.26 -16.27
CA ALA A 100 5.69 10.04 -16.42
C ALA A 100 6.23 10.70 -17.70
N PHE A 101 5.54 10.55 -18.84
CA PHE A 101 5.94 11.20 -20.09
C PHE A 101 5.83 12.73 -20.03
N VAL A 102 4.71 13.26 -19.52
CA VAL A 102 4.48 14.72 -19.43
C VAL A 102 5.48 15.39 -18.48
N SER A 103 5.83 14.71 -17.37
CA SER A 103 6.77 15.22 -16.38
C SER A 103 8.23 14.90 -16.69
N ASN A 104 8.52 14.27 -17.83
CA ASN A 104 9.84 13.76 -18.19
C ASN A 104 10.49 12.91 -17.07
N GLY A 105 9.68 12.09 -16.40
CA GLY A 105 10.08 11.21 -15.30
C GLY A 105 10.32 11.88 -13.95
N ASN A 106 10.02 13.17 -13.79
CA ASN A 106 10.21 13.86 -12.50
C ASN A 106 9.10 13.57 -11.48
N LEU A 107 7.88 13.27 -11.92
CA LEU A 107 6.75 12.97 -11.04
C LEU A 107 6.36 11.50 -11.16
N TRP A 108 6.33 10.81 -10.01
CA TRP A 108 5.95 9.40 -9.94
C TRP A 108 4.56 9.28 -9.34
N LEU A 109 3.56 8.98 -10.18
CA LEU A 109 2.26 8.54 -9.72
C LEU A 109 2.25 7.00 -9.66
N ILE A 110 2.23 6.43 -8.46
CA ILE A 110 2.40 4.98 -8.26
C ILE A 110 1.06 4.37 -7.88
N VAL A 111 0.31 3.90 -8.88
CA VAL A 111 -1.07 3.47 -8.71
C VAL A 111 -1.23 2.10 -9.41
N PRO A 112 -0.75 1.01 -8.81
CA PRO A 112 -0.68 -0.31 -9.47
C PRO A 112 -2.04 -0.96 -9.66
N ALA A 113 -2.86 -0.96 -8.61
CA ALA A 113 -4.01 -1.83 -8.51
C ALA A 113 -4.91 -1.47 -7.33
N GLY A 114 -6.08 -2.09 -7.31
CA GLY A 114 -6.84 -2.31 -6.09
C GLY A 114 -6.95 -3.81 -5.81
N PHE A 115 -7.86 -4.16 -4.90
CA PHE A 115 -8.14 -5.56 -4.58
C PHE A 115 -9.63 -5.85 -4.56
N MET A 116 -10.00 -7.12 -4.75
CA MET A 116 -11.35 -7.65 -4.60
C MET A 116 -11.39 -8.51 -3.35
N ILE A 117 -12.51 -8.51 -2.63
CA ILE A 117 -12.69 -9.28 -1.40
C ILE A 117 -13.80 -10.29 -1.64
N HIS A 118 -13.51 -11.56 -1.39
CA HIS A 118 -14.48 -12.64 -1.42
C HIS A 118 -14.69 -13.22 -0.03
N HIS A 119 -15.94 -13.45 0.32
CA HIS A 119 -16.32 -14.02 1.60
C HIS A 119 -16.04 -15.54 1.63
N LEU A 120 -15.32 -16.02 2.64
CA LEU A 120 -15.12 -17.46 2.87
C LEU A 120 -16.16 -17.97 3.87
N ALA A 121 -17.11 -18.78 3.40
CA ALA A 121 -18.21 -19.27 4.23
C ALA A 121 -17.75 -20.14 5.42
N GLY A 122 -16.72 -20.98 5.22
CA GLY A 122 -16.22 -21.88 6.27
C GLY A 122 -15.62 -21.17 7.48
N PRO A 123 -14.55 -20.36 7.31
CA PRO A 123 -13.87 -19.65 8.41
C PRO A 123 -14.74 -18.68 9.22
N ARG A 124 -15.90 -18.27 8.67
CA ARG A 124 -16.82 -17.30 9.29
C ARG A 124 -18.11 -17.94 9.83
N LEU A 125 -18.19 -19.27 9.90
CA LEU A 125 -19.31 -19.94 10.59
C LEU A 125 -19.36 -19.47 12.06
N GLY A 126 -20.52 -19.00 12.51
CA GLY A 126 -20.71 -18.50 13.89
C GLY A 126 -20.24 -17.06 14.14
N TRP A 127 -19.72 -16.35 13.13
CA TRP A 127 -19.36 -14.93 13.28
C TRP A 127 -20.59 -14.02 13.26
N PHE A 128 -20.54 -12.95 14.06
CA PHE A 128 -21.58 -11.92 14.08
C PHE A 128 -21.60 -11.17 12.73
N ARG A 129 -22.74 -11.28 12.03
CA ARG A 129 -23.02 -10.81 10.65
C ARG A 129 -22.32 -11.62 9.55
N TYR A 130 -23.14 -12.39 8.84
CA TYR A 130 -22.77 -13.14 7.65
C TYR A 130 -22.67 -12.19 6.45
N GLY A 131 -21.48 -12.01 5.88
CA GLY A 131 -21.25 -11.12 4.74
C GLY A 131 -19.98 -10.28 4.84
N LEU A 132 -19.81 -9.38 3.85
CA LEU A 132 -18.68 -8.46 3.78
C LEU A 132 -18.91 -7.26 4.71
N ASN A 133 -18.16 -7.21 5.81
CA ASN A 133 -18.19 -6.07 6.73
C ASN A 133 -17.28 -4.94 6.23
N TYR A 134 -17.83 -3.74 6.00
CA TYR A 134 -17.09 -2.54 5.61
C TYR A 134 -15.89 -2.23 6.52
N PHE A 135 -16.04 -2.39 7.83
CA PHE A 135 -14.92 -2.19 8.76
C PHE A 135 -13.80 -3.22 8.54
N GLY A 136 -14.17 -4.48 8.28
CA GLY A 136 -13.20 -5.52 7.92
C GLY A 136 -12.47 -5.19 6.62
N GLN A 137 -13.18 -4.65 5.62
CA GLN A 137 -12.55 -4.18 4.37
C GLN A 137 -11.58 -3.03 4.61
N ALA A 138 -11.91 -2.07 5.48
CA ALA A 138 -11.01 -0.98 5.86
C ALA A 138 -9.75 -1.49 6.56
N MET A 139 -9.88 -2.45 7.45
CA MET A 139 -8.72 -3.04 8.14
C MET A 139 -7.81 -3.81 7.18
N ILE A 140 -8.37 -4.55 6.23
CA ILE A 140 -7.60 -5.21 5.16
C ILE A 140 -6.91 -4.16 4.27
N ALA A 141 -7.62 -3.10 3.88
CA ALA A 141 -7.05 -2.02 3.07
C ALA A 141 -5.89 -1.33 3.80
N LEU A 142 -6.03 -1.05 5.10
CA LEU A 142 -4.99 -0.46 5.94
C LEU A 142 -3.77 -1.37 6.11
N ALA A 143 -3.94 -2.70 6.09
CA ALA A 143 -2.83 -3.63 6.19
C ALA A 143 -1.80 -3.44 5.07
N GLY A 144 -2.23 -3.12 3.84
CA GLY A 144 -1.31 -2.88 2.71
C GLY A 144 -0.30 -1.77 2.99
N PRO A 145 -0.74 -0.51 3.20
CA PRO A 145 0.12 0.60 3.54
C PRO A 145 0.96 0.38 4.82
N LEU A 146 0.43 -0.35 5.82
CA LEU A 146 1.22 -0.71 7.01
C LEU A 146 2.39 -1.63 6.66
N PHE A 147 2.19 -2.66 5.83
CA PHE A 147 3.27 -3.53 5.39
C PHE A 147 4.28 -2.80 4.49
N SER A 148 3.83 -1.85 3.67
CA SER A 148 4.75 -0.93 2.97
C SER A 148 5.56 -0.08 3.95
N LEU A 149 4.97 0.41 5.03
CA LEU A 149 5.68 1.14 6.09
C LEU A 149 6.69 0.24 6.82
N MET A 150 6.34 -1.01 7.12
CA MET A 150 7.28 -1.99 7.69
C MET A 150 8.48 -2.21 6.77
N LEU A 151 8.26 -2.26 5.45
CA LEU A 151 9.33 -2.38 4.47
C LEU A 151 10.23 -1.14 4.42
N ILE A 152 9.67 0.07 4.57
CA ILE A 152 10.45 1.32 4.72
C ILE A 152 11.35 1.25 5.94
N ILE A 153 10.82 0.81 7.09
CA ILE A 153 11.60 0.66 8.33
C ILE A 153 12.75 -0.33 8.11
N LEU A 154 12.47 -1.48 7.49
CA LEU A 154 13.49 -2.48 7.18
C LEU A 154 14.60 -1.90 6.29
N PHE A 155 14.25 -1.21 5.21
CA PHE A 155 15.25 -0.58 4.34
C PHE A 155 16.03 0.53 5.03
N LYS A 156 15.38 1.32 5.91
CA LYS A 156 16.07 2.35 6.68
C LYS A 156 17.10 1.73 7.63
N LEU A 157 16.75 0.63 8.30
CA LEU A 157 17.68 -0.12 9.16
C LEU A 157 18.86 -0.68 8.35
N LEU A 158 18.59 -1.26 7.17
CA LEU A 158 19.65 -1.73 6.26
C LEU A 158 20.54 -0.58 5.77
N GLY A 159 19.97 0.60 5.53
CA GLY A 159 20.69 1.81 5.13
C GLY A 159 21.68 2.33 6.17
N VAL A 160 21.49 2.01 7.46
CA VAL A 160 22.46 2.33 8.52
C VAL A 160 23.75 1.51 8.35
N PHE A 161 23.64 0.26 7.87
CA PHE A 161 24.79 -0.63 7.67
C PHE A 161 25.44 -0.46 6.30
N SER A 162 24.64 -0.17 5.27
CA SER A 162 25.11 -0.02 3.89
C SER A 162 24.43 1.17 3.23
N SER A 163 25.20 2.23 2.96
CA SER A 163 24.72 3.34 2.12
C SER A 163 24.84 2.93 0.65
N ASN A 164 23.73 2.41 0.11
CA ASN A 164 23.61 2.04 -1.30
C ASN A 164 22.47 2.86 -1.94
N PRO A 165 22.72 3.54 -3.08
CA PRO A 165 21.68 4.29 -3.81
C PRO A 165 20.42 3.47 -4.12
N LEU A 166 20.55 2.14 -4.28
CA LEU A 166 19.42 1.25 -4.50
C LEU A 166 18.47 1.21 -3.30
N ILE A 167 19.00 1.20 -2.08
CA ILE A 167 18.20 1.19 -0.83
C ILE A 167 17.47 2.52 -0.68
N GLU A 168 18.13 3.65 -0.95
CA GLU A 168 17.50 4.97 -0.92
C GLU A 168 16.36 5.06 -1.93
N LYS A 169 16.57 4.58 -3.16
CA LYS A 169 15.54 4.51 -4.19
C LYS A 169 14.37 3.62 -3.76
N ALA A 170 14.64 2.49 -3.10
CA ALA A 170 13.60 1.61 -2.58
C ALA A 170 12.78 2.25 -1.44
N ILE A 171 13.42 3.05 -0.57
CA ILE A 171 12.74 3.82 0.46
C ILE A 171 11.82 4.86 -0.19
N ILE A 172 12.33 5.66 -1.13
CA ILE A 172 11.56 6.70 -1.81
C ILE A 172 10.36 6.08 -2.55
N PHE A 173 10.57 4.97 -3.25
CA PHE A 173 9.50 4.24 -3.92
C PHE A 173 8.40 3.84 -2.93
N ASN A 174 8.75 3.18 -1.82
CA ASN A 174 7.77 2.72 -0.85
C ASN A 174 7.05 3.85 -0.13
N VAL A 175 7.72 4.98 0.12
CA VAL A 175 7.08 6.18 0.68
C VAL A 175 6.01 6.71 -0.27
N ILE A 176 6.36 6.93 -1.55
CA ILE A 176 5.41 7.41 -2.54
C ILE A 176 4.28 6.40 -2.73
N TYR A 177 4.60 5.10 -2.75
CA TYR A 177 3.61 4.03 -2.88
C TYR A 177 2.63 3.99 -1.69
N ALA A 178 3.12 4.10 -0.45
CA ALA A 178 2.27 4.12 0.73
C ALA A 178 1.34 5.34 0.75
N ILE A 179 1.85 6.52 0.37
CA ILE A 179 1.06 7.77 0.31
C ILE A 179 -0.01 7.67 -0.78
N THR A 180 0.36 7.21 -1.97
CA THR A 180 -0.56 7.09 -3.11
C THR A 180 -1.66 6.06 -2.85
N CYS A 181 -1.37 4.93 -2.21
CA CYS A 181 -2.40 3.95 -1.82
C CYS A 181 -3.44 4.50 -0.84
N LEU A 182 -3.09 5.48 0.01
CA LEU A 182 -4.00 6.09 0.99
C LEU A 182 -4.91 7.17 0.40
N LEU A 183 -4.75 7.52 -0.88
CA LEU A 183 -5.65 8.47 -1.53
C LEU A 183 -7.09 7.92 -1.56
N PRO A 184 -8.11 8.76 -1.31
CA PRO A 184 -9.51 8.31 -1.23
C PRO A 184 -10.14 8.18 -2.63
N ILE A 185 -9.45 7.51 -3.56
CA ILE A 185 -9.86 7.35 -4.97
C ILE A 185 -10.10 5.86 -5.24
N PRO A 186 -11.32 5.42 -5.57
CA PRO A 186 -11.56 4.03 -5.97
C PRO A 186 -10.73 3.67 -7.21
N PRO A 187 -10.06 2.52 -7.29
CA PRO A 187 -10.12 1.33 -6.41
C PRO A 187 -9.05 1.24 -5.31
N LEU A 188 -8.32 2.32 -5.02
CA LEU A 188 -7.21 2.34 -4.04
C LEU A 188 -7.65 2.06 -2.61
N ASP A 189 -6.71 1.64 -1.78
CA ASP A 189 -6.94 1.26 -0.38
C ASP A 189 -7.60 2.38 0.42
N GLY A 190 -7.15 3.62 0.25
CA GLY A 190 -7.66 4.79 0.95
C GLY A 190 -9.17 4.98 0.81
N SER A 191 -9.73 4.64 -0.36
CA SER A 191 -11.19 4.68 -0.58
C SER A 191 -11.93 3.72 0.35
N LYS A 192 -11.44 2.48 0.48
CA LYS A 192 -12.05 1.45 1.35
C LYS A 192 -11.86 1.76 2.82
N ILE A 193 -10.72 2.36 3.19
CA ILE A 193 -10.45 2.82 4.56
C ILE A 193 -11.46 3.91 4.93
N TYR A 194 -11.62 4.92 4.06
CA TYR A 194 -12.55 6.03 4.25
C TYR A 194 -13.99 5.57 4.39
N PHE A 195 -14.47 4.72 3.46
CA PHE A 195 -15.85 4.22 3.50
C PHE A 195 -16.11 3.19 4.60
N GLY A 196 -15.09 2.47 5.07
CA GLY A 196 -15.24 1.52 6.17
C GLY A 196 -15.21 2.16 7.55
N SER A 197 -14.38 3.17 7.76
CA SER A 197 -14.43 4.02 8.95
C SER A 197 -13.72 5.35 8.69
N ARG A 198 -14.50 6.43 8.63
CA ARG A 198 -14.01 7.80 8.47
C ARG A 198 -12.99 8.18 9.55
N MET A 199 -13.25 7.75 10.78
CA MET A 199 -12.37 7.97 11.91
C MET A 199 -11.03 7.24 11.75
N LEU A 200 -11.07 5.97 11.30
CA LEU A 200 -9.85 5.20 11.06
C LEU A 200 -9.03 5.81 9.91
N TYR A 201 -9.68 6.35 8.89
CA TYR A 201 -9.02 7.11 7.83
C TYR A 201 -8.36 8.39 8.33
N ALA A 202 -9.08 9.18 9.13
CA ALA A 202 -8.58 10.43 9.70
C ALA A 202 -7.35 10.23 10.60
N PHE A 203 -7.23 9.07 11.23
CA PHE A 203 -6.02 8.69 11.98
C PHE A 203 -4.91 8.16 11.06
N SER A 204 -5.22 7.18 10.21
CA SER A 204 -4.23 6.41 9.47
C SER A 204 -3.53 7.19 8.38
N LEU A 205 -4.25 8.05 7.63
CA LEU A 205 -3.66 8.87 6.58
C LEU A 205 -2.54 9.75 7.12
N PRO A 206 -2.79 10.67 8.08
CA PRO A 206 -1.72 11.54 8.55
C PRO A 206 -0.62 10.77 9.28
N ALA A 207 -0.94 9.73 10.05
CA ALA A 207 0.08 8.93 10.72
C ALA A 207 1.05 8.29 9.72
N ILE A 208 0.54 7.65 8.66
CA ILE A 208 1.40 6.99 7.66
C ILE A 208 2.13 8.02 6.80
N VAL A 209 1.45 9.08 6.35
CA VAL A 209 2.07 10.13 5.52
C VAL A 209 3.21 10.83 6.27
N VAL A 210 2.97 11.25 7.52
CA VAL A 210 4.01 11.89 8.34
C VAL A 210 5.15 10.93 8.64
N SER A 211 4.85 9.68 8.99
CA SER A 211 5.89 8.66 9.21
C SER A 211 6.76 8.50 7.95
N ALA A 212 6.13 8.34 6.79
CA ALA A 212 6.81 8.14 5.52
C ALA A 212 7.70 9.34 5.14
N ILE A 213 7.22 10.58 5.34
CA ILE A 213 8.00 11.80 5.09
C ILE A 213 9.19 11.91 6.06
N LEU A 214 8.97 11.66 7.36
CA LEU A 214 10.04 11.76 8.36
C LEU A 214 11.16 10.73 8.14
N MET A 215 10.83 9.55 7.59
CA MET A 215 11.82 8.52 7.24
C MET A 215 12.74 8.96 6.09
N ILE A 216 12.29 9.86 5.21
CA ILE A 216 13.13 10.47 4.17
C ILE A 216 14.08 11.50 4.80
N THR A 217 13.62 12.31 5.76
CA THR A 217 14.38 13.42 6.35
C THR A 217 15.45 13.00 7.37
N ASN A 218 15.93 11.75 7.33
CA ASN A 218 16.97 11.20 8.22
C ASN A 218 16.71 11.35 9.73
N VAL A 219 15.43 11.43 10.12
CA VAL A 219 15.03 11.43 11.53
C VAL A 219 15.17 10.00 12.10
N PRO A 220 15.60 9.82 13.37
CA PRO A 220 15.63 8.50 14.00
C PRO A 220 14.28 7.80 13.92
N ILE A 221 14.28 6.51 13.58
CA ILE A 221 13.07 5.70 13.33
C ILE A 221 12.07 5.80 14.50
N PHE A 222 12.57 5.69 15.73
CA PHE A 222 11.73 5.77 16.93
C PHE A 222 11.01 7.12 17.04
N LEU A 223 11.74 8.21 16.83
CA LEU A 223 11.19 9.57 16.92
C LEU A 223 10.19 9.83 15.79
N ALA A 224 10.47 9.35 14.57
CA ALA A 224 9.55 9.42 13.46
C ALA A 224 8.21 8.71 13.75
N LEU A 225 8.25 7.52 14.36
CA LEU A 225 7.05 6.79 14.74
C LEU A 225 6.26 7.51 15.84
N VAL A 226 6.93 7.98 16.90
CA VAL A 226 6.26 8.70 18.00
C VAL A 226 5.60 9.99 17.50
N ILE A 227 6.32 10.81 16.73
CA ILE A 227 5.76 12.05 16.17
C ILE A 227 4.58 11.75 15.25
N SER A 228 4.71 10.77 14.36
CA SER A 228 3.64 10.40 13.44
C SER A 228 2.38 9.91 14.16
N PHE A 229 2.53 9.17 15.25
CA PHE A 229 1.42 8.69 16.08
C PHE A 229 0.74 9.84 16.82
N LEU A 230 1.50 10.76 17.41
CA LEU A 230 0.96 11.95 18.07
C LEU A 230 0.19 12.84 17.09
N ILE A 231 0.74 13.09 15.90
CA ILE A 231 0.06 13.85 14.85
C ILE A 231 -1.20 13.12 14.35
N GLY A 232 -1.15 11.79 14.24
CA GLY A 232 -2.33 10.98 13.92
C GLY A 232 -3.44 11.16 14.95
N ILE A 233 -3.11 11.12 16.25
CA ILE A 233 -4.09 11.33 17.34
C ILE A 233 -4.66 12.75 17.32
N THR A 234 -3.81 13.77 17.15
CA THR A 234 -4.28 15.16 17.17
C THR A 234 -5.24 15.42 16.01
N LEU A 235 -4.92 14.96 14.80
CA LEU A 235 -5.79 15.13 13.64
C LEU A 235 -7.07 14.28 13.75
N TRP A 236 -6.98 13.09 14.33
CA TRP A 236 -8.16 12.28 14.66
C TRP A 236 -9.11 13.00 15.62
N LEU A 237 -8.59 13.61 16.69
CA LEU A 237 -9.36 14.41 17.65
C LEU A 237 -9.98 15.65 17.01
N VAL A 238 -9.19 16.38 16.22
CA VAL A 238 -9.67 17.58 15.49
C VAL A 238 -10.80 17.21 14.53
N TYR A 239 -10.64 16.11 13.79
CA TYR A 239 -11.66 15.60 12.88
C TYR A 239 -12.94 15.18 13.63
N TYR A 240 -12.80 14.51 14.78
CA TYR A 240 -13.93 14.13 15.62
C TYR A 240 -14.72 15.35 16.11
N ILE A 241 -14.04 16.34 16.68
CA ILE A 241 -14.68 17.53 17.27
C ILE A 241 -15.32 18.39 16.17
N SER A 242 -14.65 18.56 15.04
CA SER A 242 -15.08 19.49 13.99
C SER A 242 -16.19 18.92 13.10
N PHE A 243 -16.09 17.64 12.74
CA PHE A 243 -16.93 17.02 11.72
C PHE A 243 -17.80 15.90 12.27
N GLU A 244 -17.19 14.87 12.87
CA GLU A 244 -17.90 13.63 13.19
C GLU A 244 -18.94 13.84 14.31
N ASN A 245 -18.62 14.59 15.38
CA ASN A 245 -19.53 14.88 16.47
C ASN A 245 -20.79 15.63 15.97
N ARG A 246 -20.62 16.55 15.01
CA ARG A 246 -21.74 17.27 14.40
C ARG A 246 -22.58 16.36 13.51
N ALA A 247 -21.96 15.43 12.80
CA ALA A 247 -22.67 14.47 11.96
C ALA A 247 -23.57 13.52 12.78
N TYR A 248 -23.17 13.13 13.99
CA TYR A 248 -23.99 12.29 14.88
C TYR A 248 -25.17 13.04 15.50
N LEU A 249 -25.03 14.33 15.78
CA LEU A 249 -26.08 15.13 16.41
C LEU A 249 -27.19 15.56 15.43
N GLY A 250 -27.03 15.27 14.13
CA GLY A 250 -27.97 15.69 13.08
C GLY A 250 -27.90 17.20 12.79
N PRO A 251 -28.53 17.68 11.70
CA PRO A 251 -28.74 19.11 11.53
C PRO A 251 -29.60 19.61 12.68
N LYS A 252 -29.13 20.64 13.39
CA LYS A 252 -29.94 21.38 14.36
C LYS A 252 -31.04 22.15 13.66
#